data_AF-A0A6B1FAI8-F1
#
_entry.id   AF-A0A6B1FAI8-F1
#
_cell.length_a   1.000
_cell.length_b   1.000
_cell.length_c   1.000
_cell.angle_alpha   90.00
_cell.angle_beta   90.00
_cell.angle_gamma   90.00
#
_symmetry.space_group_name_H-M   'P 1'
#
loop_
_entity.id
_entity.type
_entity.pdbx_description
1 polymer ?
#
loop_
_entity_poly.entity_id
_entity_poly.type
_entity_poly.pdbx_seq_one_letter_code
_entity_poly.pdbx_strand_id
1 'polypeptide(L)'
;MNASRPGHAARVAACAWLCACSSGPGTQPEGPEPPEPPPRPVPCVFANATCAERIEIASDLFLPAFTTHRLLSGHSEVTRGLIVVHGNTRDADNYFDSGVAAVANGGAAGTVVVVAPRFQT
;
A
#
# COMPACT_ATOMS: atom_id res chain seq x y z
N MET A 1 -12.42 -52.52 -49.70
CA MET A 1 -12.48 -51.45 -50.72
C MET A 1 -11.12 -50.79 -50.78
N ASN A 2 -10.59 -50.69 -51.99
CA ASN A 2 -9.22 -50.37 -52.38
C ASN A 2 -9.19 -48.96 -53.02
N ALA A 3 -8.20 -48.14 -52.67
CA ALA A 3 -7.61 -47.04 -53.44
C ALA A 3 -6.57 -46.37 -52.51
N SER A 4 -5.25 -46.50 -52.60
CA SER A 4 -4.28 -46.47 -53.71
C SER A 4 -4.01 -45.06 -54.29
N ARG A 5 -3.00 -44.38 -53.68
CA ARG A 5 -1.87 -43.51 -54.18
C ARG A 5 -2.12 -42.44 -55.29
N PRO A 6 -1.36 -41.32 -55.42
CA PRO A 6 0.08 -41.06 -55.11
C PRO A 6 0.33 -39.74 -54.33
N GLY A 7 1.48 -39.39 -53.75
CA GLY A 7 2.87 -39.50 -54.19
C GLY A 7 3.33 -38.16 -54.77
N HIS A 8 3.85 -37.24 -53.94
CA HIS A 8 4.71 -36.13 -54.37
C HIS A 8 5.87 -35.97 -53.39
N ALA A 9 7.05 -36.22 -53.94
CA ALA A 9 8.34 -36.10 -53.30
C ALA A 9 8.83 -34.65 -53.30
N ALA A 10 9.79 -34.41 -52.40
CA ALA A 10 10.73 -33.27 -52.37
C ALA A 10 10.10 -31.93 -51.95
N ARG A 11 10.69 -31.15 -51.04
CA ARG A 11 12.12 -30.96 -50.74
C ARG A 11 12.31 -30.67 -49.25
N VAL A 12 13.32 -31.30 -48.67
CA VAL A 12 13.89 -30.92 -47.38
C VAL A 12 14.51 -29.53 -47.55
N ALA A 13 13.89 -28.51 -46.97
CA ALA A 13 14.55 -27.24 -46.69
C ALA A 13 14.81 -27.21 -45.17
N ALA A 14 15.96 -27.73 -44.78
CA ALA A 14 16.51 -27.52 -43.44
C ALA A 14 16.84 -26.03 -43.31
N CYS A 15 15.88 -25.25 -42.83
CA CYS A 15 16.14 -23.87 -42.44
C CYS A 15 16.78 -23.93 -41.05
N ALA A 16 18.11 -24.01 -41.04
CA ALA A 16 18.92 -23.85 -39.84
C ALA A 16 18.74 -22.42 -39.32
N TRP A 17 17.72 -22.20 -38.50
CA TRP A 17 17.58 -20.98 -37.72
C TRP A 17 18.57 -21.06 -36.58
N LEU A 18 19.68 -20.33 -36.74
CA LEU A 18 20.59 -19.99 -35.66
C LEU A 18 19.80 -19.20 -34.61
N CYS A 19 19.45 -19.84 -33.49
CA CYS A 19 19.09 -19.13 -32.26
C CYS A 19 20.35 -18.42 -31.75
N ALA A 20 20.58 -17.21 -32.23
CA ALA A 20 21.49 -16.27 -31.58
C ALA A 20 20.80 -15.78 -30.30
N CYS A 21 21.12 -16.37 -29.16
CA CYS A 21 20.86 -15.79 -27.84
C CYS A 21 21.73 -14.55 -27.68
N SER A 22 21.30 -13.42 -28.24
CA SER A 22 21.88 -12.13 -27.93
C SER A 22 21.38 -11.72 -26.55
N SER A 23 22.16 -12.04 -25.51
CA SER A 23 22.01 -11.48 -24.18
C SER A 23 22.43 -10.01 -24.22
N GLY A 24 21.59 -9.16 -24.79
CA GLY A 24 21.69 -7.72 -24.60
C GLY A 24 21.11 -7.36 -23.23
N PRO A 25 21.68 -6.41 -22.49
CA PRO A 25 21.00 -5.81 -21.35
C PRO A 25 19.80 -5.03 -21.92
N GLY A 26 18.66 -5.69 -22.01
CA GLY A 26 17.40 -5.07 -22.39
C GLY A 26 16.99 -4.10 -21.29
N THR A 27 17.26 -2.82 -21.47
CA THR A 27 16.49 -1.77 -20.82
C THR A 27 15.04 -1.93 -21.27
N GLN A 28 14.21 -2.53 -20.42
CA GLN A 28 12.77 -2.40 -20.53
C GLN A 28 12.46 -0.90 -20.54
N PRO A 29 11.64 -0.39 -21.47
CA PRO A 29 11.14 0.96 -21.35
C PRO A 29 10.30 1.02 -20.07
N GLU A 30 10.79 1.73 -19.06
CA GLU A 30 10.04 1.99 -17.84
C GLU A 30 8.75 2.70 -18.26
N GLY A 31 7.60 2.04 -18.02
CA GLY A 31 6.31 2.69 -18.20
C GLY A 31 6.24 3.95 -17.33
N PRO A 32 5.32 4.88 -17.61
CA PRO A 32 5.19 6.08 -16.80
C PRO A 32 5.04 5.66 -15.32
N GLU A 33 5.93 6.18 -14.48
CA GLU A 33 5.89 5.97 -13.03
C GLU A 33 4.49 6.39 -12.54
N PRO A 34 3.80 5.57 -11.72
CA PRO A 34 2.53 5.95 -11.14
C PRO A 34 2.68 7.31 -10.44
N PRO A 35 1.67 8.19 -10.48
CA PRO A 35 1.75 9.46 -9.79
C PRO A 35 2.05 9.22 -8.30
N GLU A 36 3.01 9.97 -7.77
CA GLU A 36 3.36 9.95 -6.35
C GLU A 36 2.10 10.25 -5.52
N PRO A 37 1.80 9.46 -4.45
CA PRO A 37 0.65 9.74 -3.61
C PRO A 37 0.78 11.14 -2.98
N PRO A 38 -0.35 11.84 -2.76
CA PRO A 38 -0.30 13.18 -2.17
C PRO A 38 0.37 13.13 -0.79
N PRO A 39 1.09 14.20 -0.40
CA PRO A 39 1.72 14.28 0.91
C PRO A 39 0.66 14.18 2.01
N ARG A 40 1.00 13.48 3.09
CA ARG A 40 0.12 13.36 4.26
C ARG A 40 0.02 14.71 4.98
N PRO A 41 -1.19 15.24 5.24
CA PRO A 41 -1.33 16.46 6.04
C PRO A 41 -0.92 16.23 7.49
N VAL A 42 -0.39 17.27 8.14
CA VAL A 42 0.01 17.27 9.55
C VAL A 42 -0.63 18.50 10.23
N PRO A 43 -1.57 18.30 11.19
CA PRO A 43 -2.15 17.03 11.59
C PRO A 43 -3.04 16.42 10.48
N CYS A 44 -3.07 15.10 10.42
CA CYS A 44 -3.97 14.34 9.56
C CYS A 44 -5.31 14.16 10.27
N VAL A 45 -6.39 14.73 9.74
CA VAL A 45 -7.66 14.88 10.49
C VAL A 45 -8.85 14.13 9.88
N PHE A 46 -8.62 13.25 8.92
CA PHE A 46 -9.68 12.46 8.26
C PHE A 46 -9.34 10.98 8.30
N ALA A 47 -10.25 10.12 8.75
CA ALA A 47 -10.05 8.68 8.79
C ALA A 47 -10.03 8.02 7.39
N ASN A 48 -8.96 8.24 6.62
CA ASN A 48 -8.76 7.69 5.28
C ASN A 48 -7.38 7.02 5.14
N ALA A 49 -7.11 6.43 3.98
CA ALA A 49 -5.86 5.73 3.71
C ALA A 49 -4.62 6.63 3.88
N THR A 50 -4.72 7.93 3.59
CA THR A 50 -3.64 8.90 3.80
C THR A 50 -3.32 9.06 5.28
N CYS A 51 -4.33 9.02 6.16
CA CYS A 51 -4.18 9.10 7.61
C CYS A 51 -4.01 7.75 8.32
N ALA A 52 -3.99 6.64 7.58
CA ALA A 52 -3.68 5.33 8.12
C ALA A 52 -2.16 5.10 8.24
N GLU A 53 -1.74 4.43 9.30
CA GLU A 53 -0.37 4.01 9.58
C GLU A 53 -0.37 2.55 10.03
N ARG A 54 0.70 1.82 9.70
CA ARG A 54 0.89 0.43 10.12
C ARG A 54 1.86 0.44 11.31
N ILE A 55 1.40 -0.05 12.45
CA ILE A 55 2.21 -0.20 13.66
C ILE A 55 2.68 -1.65 13.71
N GLU A 56 3.98 -1.88 13.60
CA GLU A 56 4.57 -3.22 13.76
C GLU A 56 4.47 -3.66 15.22
N ILE A 57 3.93 -4.86 15.45
CA ILE A 57 3.76 -5.44 16.79
C ILE A 57 4.73 -6.60 17.00
N ALA A 58 4.88 -7.44 15.97
CA ALA A 58 5.85 -8.53 15.90
C ALA A 58 6.19 -8.78 14.43
N SER A 59 7.13 -9.69 14.16
CA SER A 59 7.40 -10.16 12.79
C SER A 59 6.10 -10.60 12.12
N ASP A 60 5.82 -10.00 10.96
CA ASP A 60 4.62 -10.23 10.14
C ASP A 60 3.26 -9.91 10.81
N LEU A 61 3.27 -9.27 11.99
CA LEU A 61 2.06 -8.81 12.68
C LEU A 61 2.06 -7.28 12.81
N PHE A 62 1.03 -6.66 12.23
CA PHE A 62 0.85 -5.21 12.28
C PHE A 62 -0.56 -4.85 12.70
N LEU A 63 -0.68 -3.73 13.40
CA LEU A 63 -1.92 -3.09 13.77
C LEU A 63 -2.10 -1.84 12.90
N PRO A 64 -3.07 -1.81 11.96
CA PRO A 64 -3.45 -0.57 11.30
C PRO A 64 -4.00 0.40 12.33
N ALA A 65 -3.72 1.68 12.17
CA ALA A 65 -4.28 2.74 13.00
C ALA A 65 -4.46 4.02 12.19
N PHE A 66 -5.47 4.83 12.52
CA PHE A 66 -5.50 6.22 12.08
C PHE A 66 -4.70 7.07 13.06
N THR A 67 -3.85 7.97 12.53
CA THR A 67 -2.95 8.81 13.32
C THR A 67 -2.97 10.25 12.85
N THR A 68 -2.97 11.24 13.76
CA THR A 68 -2.83 12.65 13.36
C THR A 68 -1.40 13.02 12.96
N HIS A 69 -0.42 12.37 13.57
CA HIS A 69 1.00 12.58 13.31
C HIS A 69 1.67 11.23 13.07
N ARG A 70 2.70 11.18 12.21
CA ARG A 70 3.50 9.95 12.00
C ARG A 70 4.15 9.56 13.33
N LEU A 71 4.02 8.29 13.71
CA LEU A 71 4.53 7.81 15.00
C LEU A 71 6.05 7.64 15.00
N LEU A 72 6.63 7.22 13.88
CA LEU A 72 8.07 6.94 13.77
C LEU A 72 8.91 8.15 13.34
N SER A 73 8.32 9.13 12.65
CA SER A 73 9.04 10.31 12.18
C SER A 73 9.38 11.29 13.32
N GLY A 74 8.63 11.23 14.42
CA GLY A 74 8.75 12.17 15.54
C GLY A 74 8.26 13.58 15.18
N HIS A 75 7.63 14.25 16.14
CA HIS A 75 7.11 15.61 16.01
C HIS A 75 7.42 16.33 17.34
N SER A 76 8.28 17.34 17.33
CA SER A 76 8.82 17.94 18.56
C SER A 76 7.79 18.75 19.35
N GLU A 77 6.72 19.19 18.67
CA GLU A 77 5.55 19.85 19.21
C GLU A 77 4.60 18.90 19.96
N VAL A 78 4.63 17.60 19.64
CA VAL A 78 3.77 16.59 20.26
C VAL A 78 4.30 16.22 21.63
N THR A 79 3.50 16.48 22.67
CA THR A 79 3.85 16.27 24.09
C THR A 79 2.91 15.30 24.80
N ARG A 80 1.82 14.91 24.15
CA ARG A 80 0.75 14.08 24.72
C ARG A 80 0.19 13.14 23.66
N GLY A 81 -0.35 12.01 24.09
CA GLY A 81 -1.07 11.07 23.23
C GLY A 81 -2.49 10.81 23.72
N LEU A 82 -3.43 10.78 22.80
CA LEU A 82 -4.79 10.27 23.00
C LEU A 82 -4.95 9.00 22.15
N ILE A 83 -5.06 7.86 22.82
CA ILE A 83 -5.34 6.58 22.15
C ILE A 83 -6.79 6.21 22.43
N VAL A 84 -7.60 6.09 21.37
CA VAL A 84 -9.03 5.77 21.49
C VAL A 84 -9.25 4.32 21.06
N VAL A 85 -9.53 3.46 22.03
CA VAL A 85 -9.80 2.03 21.80
C VAL A 85 -11.31 1.84 21.63
N HIS A 86 -11.72 1.25 20.52
CA HIS A 86 -13.12 0.94 20.25
C HIS A 86 -13.50 -0.46 20.77
N GLY A 87 -14.80 -0.68 20.99
CA GLY A 87 -15.33 -1.98 21.39
C GLY A 87 -15.45 -2.98 20.22
N ASN A 88 -15.93 -4.18 20.52
CA ASN A 88 -16.25 -5.19 19.50
C ASN A 88 -17.30 -4.64 18.51
N THR A 89 -17.19 -5.03 17.23
CA THR A 89 -18.06 -4.61 16.11
C THR A 89 -18.19 -3.09 15.92
N ARG A 90 -17.24 -2.31 16.43
CA ARG A 90 -17.10 -0.87 16.19
C ARG A 90 -15.94 -0.59 15.25
N ASP A 91 -15.83 0.65 14.82
CA ASP A 91 -14.96 1.06 13.73
C ASP A 91 -13.95 2.13 14.18
N ALA A 92 -12.73 2.06 13.67
CA ALA A 92 -11.66 2.95 14.11
C ALA A 92 -11.81 4.38 13.57
N ASP A 93 -12.53 4.57 12.47
CA ASP A 93 -12.76 5.86 11.81
C ASP A 93 -13.61 6.80 12.67
N ASN A 94 -14.79 6.37 13.14
CA ASN A 94 -15.65 7.21 13.97
C ASN A 94 -14.97 7.61 15.30
N TYR A 95 -14.18 6.71 15.88
CA TYR A 95 -13.45 6.98 17.11
C TYR A 95 -12.21 7.85 16.86
N PHE A 96 -11.58 7.76 15.68
CA PHE A 96 -10.56 8.71 15.26
C PHE A 96 -11.14 10.12 15.14
N ASP A 97 -12.23 10.27 14.41
CA ASP A 97 -12.89 11.56 14.18
C ASP A 97 -13.35 12.18 15.52
N SER A 98 -13.88 11.36 16.43
CA SER A 98 -14.24 11.78 17.79
C SER A 98 -13.02 12.26 18.59
N GLY A 99 -11.89 11.55 18.50
CA GLY A 99 -10.64 11.92 19.17
C GLY A 99 -10.07 13.23 18.62
N VAL A 100 -10.07 13.40 17.29
CA VAL A 100 -9.66 14.63 16.61
C VAL A 100 -10.52 15.80 17.07
N ALA A 101 -11.85 15.64 17.09
CA ALA A 101 -12.77 16.67 17.55
C ALA A 101 -12.54 17.03 19.02
N ALA A 102 -12.33 16.05 19.90
CA ALA A 102 -12.06 16.27 21.31
C ALA A 102 -10.78 17.09 21.54
N VAL A 103 -9.70 16.73 20.84
CA VAL A 103 -8.43 17.46 20.91
C VAL A 103 -8.54 18.87 20.33
N ALA A 104 -9.25 19.03 19.22
CA ALA A 104 -9.50 20.34 18.60
C ALA A 104 -10.30 21.26 19.54
N ASN A 105 -11.38 20.75 20.15
CA ASN A 105 -12.20 21.48 21.12
C ASN A 105 -11.41 21.86 22.39
N GLY A 106 -10.40 21.06 22.75
CA GLY A 106 -9.47 21.36 23.83
C GLY A 106 -8.34 22.32 23.45
N GLY A 107 -8.28 22.81 22.21
CA GLY A 107 -7.22 23.72 21.74
C GLY A 107 -5.84 23.08 21.62
N ALA A 108 -5.76 21.75 21.43
CA ALA A 108 -4.51 20.99 21.55
C ALA A 108 -4.13 20.18 20.27
N ALA A 109 -4.72 20.52 19.11
CA ALA A 109 -4.55 19.77 17.85
C ALA A 109 -3.10 19.64 17.34
N GLY A 110 -2.23 20.61 17.69
CA GLY A 110 -0.81 20.58 17.32
C GLY A 110 0.11 19.96 18.37
N THR A 111 -0.39 19.58 19.55
CA THR A 111 0.47 19.09 20.66
C THR A 111 0.05 17.73 21.20
N VAL A 112 -1.10 17.21 20.75
CA VAL A 112 -1.61 15.88 21.09
C VAL A 112 -1.69 15.04 19.82
N VAL A 113 -1.00 13.91 19.80
CA VAL A 113 -1.24 12.90 18.77
C VAL A 113 -2.50 12.12 19.11
N VAL A 114 -3.42 11.97 18.14
CA VAL A 114 -4.59 11.10 18.26
C VAL A 114 -4.29 9.82 17.50
N VAL A 115 -4.54 8.68 18.14
CA VAL A 115 -4.36 7.34 17.56
C VAL A 115 -5.64 6.55 17.76
N ALA A 116 -6.19 6.01 16.68
CA ALA A 116 -7.32 5.08 16.72
C ALA A 116 -6.90 3.75 16.05
N PRO A 117 -6.56 2.72 16.84
CA PRO A 117 -6.23 1.41 16.31
C PRO A 117 -7.43 0.77 15.62
N ARG A 118 -7.18 0.09 14.50
CA ARG A 118 -8.16 -0.71 13.76
C ARG A 118 -7.85 -2.19 13.97
N PHE A 119 -8.55 -2.79 14.92
CA PHE A 119 -8.44 -4.23 15.16
C PHE A 119 -9.02 -5.00 13.98
N GLN A 120 -8.22 -5.90 13.41
CA GLN A 120 -8.67 -6.81 12.36
C GLN A 120 -9.36 -7.99 13.04
N THR A 121 -10.57 -8.32 12.58
CA THR A 121 -11.34 -9.49 13.01
C THR A 121 -11.32 -10.57 11.94
#